data_AF-E6PRE2-F1
#
_entry.id   AF-E6PRE2-F1
#
_cell.length_a   1.000
_cell.length_b   1.000
_cell.length_c   1.000
_cell.angle_alpha   90.00
_cell.angle_beta   90.00
_cell.angle_gamma   90.00
#
_symmetry.space_group_name_H-M   'P 1'
#
loop_
_entity.id
_entity.type
_entity.pdbx_description
1 polymer ?
#
loop_
_entity_poly.entity_id
_entity_poly.type
_entity_poly.pdbx_seq_one_letter_code
_entity_poly.pdbx_strand_id
1 'polypeptide(L)'
;MHGRPVLDGGMVDNVPVHALPPGAGDGITLVLLTRRYPRPLPQTAHRFYIQPSHRVPVSGWDYTNPHGIRVAYELGRNDARQLRVRMGERGLATFLENTHG
;
A
#
# COMPACT_ATOMS: atom_id res chain seq x y z
N MET A 1 25.42 15.94 0.26
CA MET A 1 26.56 16.01 1.22
C MET A 1 26.09 15.28 2.49
N HIS A 2 26.47 14.01 2.76
CA HIS A 2 27.56 13.60 3.67
C HIS A 2 27.75 12.05 3.67
N GLY A 3 28.08 11.41 2.54
CA GLY A 3 28.64 10.05 2.51
C GLY A 3 27.84 8.89 3.16
N ARG A 4 26.55 9.08 3.47
CA ARG A 4 25.66 8.02 3.97
C ARG A 4 24.88 7.44 2.79
N PRO A 5 24.70 6.11 2.69
CA PRO A 5 23.83 5.54 1.66
C PRO A 5 22.42 6.10 1.84
N VAL A 6 21.99 6.91 0.89
CA VAL A 6 20.63 7.48 0.84
C VAL A 6 19.77 6.43 0.15
N LEU A 7 18.98 5.73 0.95
CA LEU A 7 17.99 4.78 0.47
C LEU A 7 16.78 5.57 -0.04
N ASP A 8 16.34 5.27 -1.26
CA ASP A 8 15.22 5.93 -1.92
C ASP A 8 13.96 5.87 -1.04
N GLY A 9 13.17 6.96 -1.00
CA GLY A 9 11.96 7.09 -0.16
C GLY A 9 10.89 6.01 -0.41
N GLY A 10 11.05 5.20 -1.46
CA GLY A 10 10.28 3.98 -1.69
C GLY A 10 10.54 2.85 -0.68
N MET A 11 11.62 2.92 0.11
CA MET A 11 11.96 1.94 1.15
C MET A 11 11.73 2.47 2.59
N VAL A 12 11.59 3.79 2.73
CA VAL A 12 11.27 4.49 3.98
C VAL A 12 10.08 5.41 3.69
N ASP A 13 8.89 4.90 3.98
CA ASP A 13 7.66 5.65 4.22
C ASP A 13 7.44 6.90 3.35
N ASN A 14 7.08 6.69 2.07
CA ASN A 14 6.59 7.74 1.19
C ASN A 14 5.21 8.30 1.60
N VAL A 15 4.60 7.80 2.68
CA VAL A 15 3.34 8.32 3.17
C VAL A 15 3.63 9.31 4.29
N PRO A 16 3.26 10.59 4.16
CA PRO A 16 3.50 11.58 5.20
C PRO A 16 2.50 11.39 6.34
N VAL A 17 2.60 10.28 7.07
CA VAL A 17 1.82 10.04 8.29
C VAL A 17 2.14 11.08 9.37
N HIS A 18 3.35 11.66 9.34
CA HIS A 18 3.75 12.77 10.20
C HIS A 18 3.01 14.09 9.90
N ALA A 19 2.33 14.19 8.74
CA ALA A 19 1.54 15.36 8.37
C ALA A 19 0.05 15.21 8.75
N LEU A 20 -0.35 14.11 9.38
CA LEU A 20 -1.71 13.93 9.85
C LEU A 20 -1.97 14.79 11.11
N PRO A 21 -3.16 15.39 11.26
CA PRO A 21 -3.49 16.21 12.41
C PRO A 21 -3.41 15.43 13.74
N PRO A 22 -3.13 16.11 14.87
CA PRO A 22 -3.12 15.47 16.19
C PRO A 22 -4.44 14.73 16.45
N GLY A 23 -4.36 13.45 16.84
CA GLY A 23 -5.52 12.55 16.99
C GLY A 23 -5.75 11.57 15.82
N ALA A 24 -5.01 11.70 14.72
CA ALA A 24 -5.03 10.74 13.61
C ALA A 24 -4.10 9.52 13.81
N GLY A 25 -3.40 9.44 14.95
CA GLY A 25 -2.49 8.34 15.28
C GLY A 25 -3.17 6.97 15.39
N ASP A 26 -4.50 6.96 15.55
CA ASP A 26 -5.32 5.76 15.65
C ASP A 26 -5.82 5.28 14.26
N GLY A 27 -5.50 6.02 13.20
CA GLY A 27 -5.95 5.73 11.84
C GLY A 27 -5.16 4.61 11.16
N ILE A 28 -5.85 3.83 10.34
CA ILE A 28 -5.22 2.83 9.46
C ILE A 28 -4.78 3.52 8.16
N THR A 29 -3.49 3.40 7.83
CA THR A 29 -2.91 3.90 6.58
C THR A 29 -2.88 2.80 5.53
N LEU A 30 -3.42 3.09 4.33
CA LEU A 30 -3.29 2.22 3.16
C LEU A 30 -2.20 2.75 2.22
N VAL A 31 -1.20 1.93 1.94
CA VAL A 31 -0.09 2.23 1.02
C VAL A 31 -0.27 1.44 -0.27
N LEU A 32 -0.49 2.16 -1.38
CA LEU A 32 -0.64 1.57 -2.73
C LEU A 32 0.70 1.57 -3.47
N LEU A 33 1.19 0.40 -3.84
CA LEU A 33 2.42 0.24 -4.61
C LEU A 33 2.10 0.09 -6.09
N THR A 34 2.97 0.61 -6.95
CA THR A 34 2.85 0.51 -8.42
C THR A 34 3.73 -0.59 -9.01
N ARG A 35 4.49 -1.30 -8.17
CA ARG A 35 5.42 -2.36 -8.55
C ARG A 35 5.32 -3.53 -7.58
N ARG A 36 5.71 -4.72 -8.05
CA ARG A 36 5.80 -5.93 -7.23
C ARG A 36 7.19 -6.05 -6.63
N TYR A 37 7.24 -6.27 -5.33
CA TYR A 37 8.44 -6.62 -4.61
C TYR A 37 8.49 -8.14 -4.40
N PRO A 38 9.65 -8.79 -4.64
CA PRO A 38 9.81 -10.23 -4.45
C PRO A 38 9.87 -10.62 -2.98
N ARG A 39 10.19 -9.67 -2.09
CA ARG A 39 10.19 -9.88 -0.64
C ARG A 39 8.80 -9.61 -0.06
N PRO A 40 8.43 -10.28 1.05
CA PRO A 40 7.21 -9.95 1.78
C PRO A 40 7.16 -8.46 2.13
N LEU A 41 5.98 -7.87 1.98
CA LEU A 41 5.76 -6.48 2.38
C LEU A 41 5.75 -6.38 3.92
N PRO A 42 6.17 -5.23 4.49
CA PRO A 42 6.12 -5.01 5.93
C PRO A 42 4.71 -5.24 6.49
N GLN A 43 4.61 -5.95 7.61
CA GLN A 43 3.36 -6.09 8.36
C GLN A 43 3.44 -5.18 9.57
N THR A 44 2.49 -4.25 9.66
CA THR A 44 2.43 -3.29 10.77
C THR A 44 0.99 -3.14 11.24
N ALA A 45 0.77 -2.78 12.50
CA ALA A 45 -0.58 -2.64 13.06
C ALA A 45 -1.40 -1.54 12.35
N HIS A 46 -0.75 -0.44 11.97
CA HIS A 46 -1.43 0.75 11.45
C HIS A 46 -1.22 0.98 9.94
N ARG A 47 -0.52 0.08 9.24
CA ARG A 47 -0.25 0.24 7.79
C ARG A 47 -0.47 -1.04 7.03
N PHE A 48 -1.29 -0.94 5.99
CA PHE A 48 -1.56 -1.99 5.03
C PHE A 48 -0.89 -1.65 3.73
N TYR A 49 0.03 -2.50 3.29
CA TYR A 49 0.65 -2.38 1.98
C TYR A 49 -0.08 -3.27 0.99
N ILE A 50 -0.43 -2.71 -0.16
CA ILE A 50 -0.91 -3.47 -1.30
C ILE A 50 0.03 -3.25 -2.48
N GLN A 51 0.44 -4.35 -3.09
CA GLN A 51 1.15 -4.34 -4.37
C GLN A 51 0.27 -4.97 -5.45
N PRO A 52 0.53 -4.67 -6.73
CA PRO A 52 -0.22 -5.26 -7.83
C PRO A 52 -0.11 -6.79 -7.79
N SER A 53 -1.21 -7.52 -8.00
CA SER A 53 -1.15 -9.00 -8.04
C SER A 53 -0.32 -9.51 -9.22
N HIS A 54 -0.32 -8.75 -10.32
CA HIS A 54 0.45 -9.01 -11.54
C HIS A 54 1.30 -7.80 -11.92
N ARG A 55 2.26 -7.99 -12.83
CA ARG A 55 3.04 -6.87 -13.36
C ARG A 55 2.11 -5.90 -14.07
N VAL A 56 2.18 -4.61 -13.73
CA VAL A 56 1.42 -3.56 -14.41
C VAL A 56 1.92 -3.47 -15.87
N PRO A 57 1.02 -3.56 -16.87
CA PRO A 57 1.41 -3.66 -18.29
C PRO A 57 1.69 -2.31 -18.95
N VAL A 58 1.87 -1.24 -18.16
CA VAL A 58 2.18 0.12 -18.64
C VAL A 58 3.32 0.72 -17.83
N SER A 59 4.11 1.57 -18.48
CA SER A 59 5.11 2.41 -17.81
C SER A 59 4.54 3.81 -17.59
N GLY A 60 5.20 4.64 -16.75
CA GLY A 60 4.71 5.98 -16.42
C GLY A 60 4.51 6.93 -17.62
N TRP A 61 5.08 6.60 -18.79
CA TRP A 61 4.99 7.42 -20.01
C TRP A 61 4.19 6.74 -21.14
N ASP A 62 3.51 5.62 -20.87
CA ASP A 62 2.76 4.87 -21.89
C ASP A 62 1.29 5.35 -22.00
N TYR A 63 1.10 6.66 -22.22
CA TYR A 63 -0.24 7.25 -22.35
C TYR A 63 -0.90 6.96 -23.70
N THR A 64 -0.13 6.49 -24.69
CA THR A 64 -0.61 6.10 -26.02
C THR A 64 -1.20 4.69 -26.08
N ASN A 65 -1.19 3.94 -24.97
CA ASN A 65 -1.67 2.57 -24.89
C ASN A 65 -2.99 2.48 -24.08
N PRO A 66 -4.14 2.79 -24.71
CA PRO A 66 -5.43 2.81 -24.01
C PRO A 66 -5.82 1.43 -23.45
N HIS A 67 -5.42 0.35 -24.14
CA HIS A 67 -5.65 -1.01 -23.67
C HIS A 67 -4.83 -1.29 -22.40
N GLY A 68 -3.54 -0.97 -22.39
CA GLY A 68 -2.68 -1.13 -21.22
C GLY A 68 -3.18 -0.35 -20.01
N ILE A 69 -3.64 0.89 -20.20
CA ILE A 69 -4.25 1.71 -19.13
C ILE A 69 -5.48 1.03 -18.55
N ARG A 70 -6.38 0.51 -19.41
CA ARG A 70 -7.58 -0.22 -18.96
C ARG A 70 -7.22 -1.49 -18.18
N VAL A 71 -6.25 -2.27 -18.65
CA VAL A 71 -5.81 -3.47 -17.94
C VAL A 71 -5.21 -3.10 -16.57
N ALA A 72 -4.40 -2.04 -16.49
CA ALA A 72 -3.85 -1.56 -15.22
C ALA A 72 -4.95 -1.11 -14.24
N TYR A 73 -5.99 -0.45 -14.75
CA TYR A 73 -7.15 -0.05 -13.94
C TYR A 73 -7.91 -1.26 -13.38
N GLU A 74 -8.26 -2.23 -14.22
CA GLU A 74 -8.99 -3.44 -13.78
C GLU A 74 -8.16 -4.29 -12.81
N LEU A 75 -6.85 -4.37 -13.02
CA LEU A 75 -5.92 -4.99 -12.08
C LEU A 75 -6.01 -4.33 -10.70
N GLY A 76 -5.91 -3.00 -10.64
CA GLY A 76 -6.04 -2.25 -9.38
C GLY A 76 -7.38 -2.45 -8.69
N ARG A 77 -8.49 -2.50 -9.45
CA ARG A 77 -9.83 -2.80 -8.88
C ARG A 77 -9.89 -4.19 -8.28
N ASN A 78 -9.28 -5.19 -8.93
CA ASN A 78 -9.25 -6.55 -8.43
C ASN A 78 -8.45 -6.65 -7.12
N ASP A 79 -7.28 -6.02 -7.09
CA ASP A 79 -6.42 -6.01 -5.92
C ASP A 79 -7.10 -5.32 -4.74
N ALA A 80 -7.80 -4.20 -4.99
CA ALA A 80 -8.58 -3.50 -3.96
C ALA A 80 -9.73 -4.38 -3.38
N ARG A 81 -10.41 -5.17 -4.22
CA ARG A 81 -11.45 -6.10 -3.74
C ARG A 81 -10.87 -7.16 -2.81
N GLN A 82 -9.70 -7.73 -3.15
CA GLN A 82 -9.03 -8.72 -2.29
C GLN A 82 -8.56 -8.10 -0.98
N LEU A 83 -8.06 -6.86 -1.02
CA LEU A 83 -7.65 -6.14 0.17
C LEU A 83 -8.82 -5.88 1.12
N ARG A 84 -9.99 -5.49 0.58
CA ARG A 84 -11.19 -5.25 1.41
C ARG A 84 -11.56 -6.47 2.24
N VAL A 85 -11.46 -7.67 1.67
CA VAL A 85 -11.70 -8.94 2.41
C VAL A 85 -10.69 -9.09 3.55
N ARG A 86 -9.39 -8.92 3.26
CA ARG A 86 -8.30 -9.01 4.25
C ARG A 86 -8.40 -7.95 5.36
N MET A 87 -8.86 -6.75 5.03
CA MET A 87 -9.08 -5.67 6.00
C MET A 87 -10.26 -5.98 6.93
N GLY A 88 -11.32 -6.64 6.43
CA GLY A 88 -12.41 -7.13 7.28
C GLY A 88 -11.92 -8.16 8.30
N GLU A 89 -11.10 -9.12 7.86
CA GLU A 89 -10.52 -10.15 8.73
C GLU A 89 -9.56 -9.57 9.79
N ARG A 90 -8.63 -8.69 9.38
CA ARG A 90 -7.71 -8.05 10.34
C ARG A 90 -8.38 -7.04 11.25
N GLY A 91 -9.32 -6.25 10.73
CA GLY A 91 -10.10 -5.30 11.54
C GLY A 91 -10.88 -6.02 12.64
N LEU A 92 -11.43 -7.20 12.34
CA LEU A 92 -12.05 -8.06 13.35
C LEU A 92 -11.03 -8.57 14.38
N ALA A 93 -9.86 -9.06 13.95
CA ALA A 93 -8.82 -9.52 14.87
C ALA A 93 -8.34 -8.41 15.82
N THR A 94 -8.04 -7.22 15.30
CA THR A 94 -7.63 -6.05 16.11
C THR A 94 -8.75 -5.58 17.04
N PHE A 95 -10.01 -5.61 16.61
CA PHE A 95 -11.15 -5.28 17.48
C PHE A 95 -11.29 -6.27 18.64
N LEU A 96 -11.12 -7.57 18.39
CA LEU A 96 -11.18 -8.60 19.43
C LEU A 96 -10.01 -8.50 20.42
N GLU A 97 -8.79 -8.23 19.94
CA GLU A 97 -7.61 -7.98 20.80
C GLU A 97 -7.83 -6.78 21.74
N ASN A 98 -8.49 -5.73 21.27
CA ASN A 98 -8.76 -4.52 22.05
C ASN A 98 -9.96 -4.64 23.01
N THR A 99 -10.82 -5.65 22.88
CA THR A 99 -12.02 -5.82 23.73
C THR A 99 -11.78 -6.69 24.97
N HIS A 100 -10.60 -7.32 25.06
CA HIS A 100 -10.20 -8.16 26.21
C HIS A 100 -9.15 -7.51 27.13
N GLY A 101 -8.98 -6.18 27.04
CA GLY A 101 -8.07 -5.38 27.89
C GLY A 101 -8.81 -4.48 28.86
#